data_AF-A0A9E4E7E6-F1
#
_entry.id   AF-A0A9E4E7E6-F1
#
_cell.length_a   1.000
_cell.length_b   1.000
_cell.length_c   1.000
_cell.angle_alpha   90.00
_cell.angle_beta   90.00
_cell.angle_gamma   90.00
#
_symmetry.space_group_name_H-M   'P 1'
#
loop_
_entity.id
_entity.type
_entity.pdbx_description
1 polymer ?
#
loop_
_entity_poly.entity_id
_entity_poly.type
_entity_poly.pdbx_seq_one_letter_code
_entity_poly.pdbx_strand_id
1 'polypeptide(L)'
;MRAGSLGAATYAKGSYFYLGSALNGLVGRVGRHLTQGKRLRWHIDALTEVSCPVWVWWREGPERLECHWARNVLSAPGSQIPVPRFGASDCRCPSHLVFFPNTVSPAMDSVAVPTMLMGAAAG
;
A
#
# COMPACT_ATOMS: atom_id res chain seq x y z
N MET A 1 3.89 -3.56 16.37
CA MET A 1 3.65 -4.94 15.86
C MET A 1 4.80 -5.37 14.96
N ARG A 2 4.88 -6.65 14.56
CA ARG A 2 5.92 -7.11 13.62
C ARG A 2 5.47 -7.01 12.16
N ALA A 3 6.21 -6.29 11.34
CA ALA A 3 6.01 -6.22 9.89
C ALA A 3 6.85 -7.31 9.20
N GLY A 4 6.54 -8.59 9.44
CA GLY A 4 7.30 -9.73 8.90
C GLY A 4 8.80 -9.66 9.24
N SER A 5 9.67 -9.73 8.22
CA SER A 5 11.13 -9.72 8.39
C SER A 5 11.70 -8.37 8.80
N LEU A 6 10.91 -7.29 8.71
CA LEU A 6 11.33 -5.94 9.11
C LEU A 6 11.24 -5.70 10.62
N GLY A 7 10.84 -6.71 11.40
CA GLY A 7 10.81 -6.62 12.85
C GLY A 7 9.69 -5.70 13.36
N ALA A 8 9.88 -5.14 14.55
CA ALA A 8 8.87 -4.31 15.19
C ALA A 8 8.76 -2.93 14.51
N ALA A 9 7.54 -2.55 14.16
CA ALA A 9 7.19 -1.23 13.65
C ALA A 9 6.07 -0.61 14.49
N THR A 10 6.17 0.71 14.67
CA THR A 10 5.14 1.58 15.27
C THR A 10 4.56 2.45 14.17
N TYR A 11 3.24 2.46 14.05
CA TYR A 11 2.54 3.23 13.03
C TYR A 11 1.92 4.46 13.69
N ALA A 12 2.35 5.65 13.26
CA ALA A 12 1.73 6.91 13.66
C ALA A 12 0.32 7.02 13.07
N LYS A 13 -0.56 7.80 13.71
CA LYS A 13 -1.86 8.15 13.14
C LYS A 13 -1.65 9.00 11.89
N GLY A 14 -2.36 8.66 10.81
CA GLY A 14 -2.32 9.36 9.53
C GLY A 14 -2.72 8.43 8.38
N SER A 15 -2.41 8.83 7.15
CA SER A 15 -2.76 8.08 5.94
C SER A 15 -1.58 7.24 5.45
N TYR A 16 -1.84 5.99 5.08
CA TYR A 16 -0.85 5.07 4.54
C TYR A 16 -1.24 4.64 3.12
N PHE A 17 -0.28 4.72 2.20
CA PHE A 17 -0.42 4.22 0.84
C PHE A 17 0.53 3.04 0.67
N TYR A 18 -0.04 1.86 0.42
CA TYR A 18 0.73 0.67 0.11
C TYR A 18 0.58 0.34 -1.38
N LEU A 19 1.71 0.06 -2.02
CA LEU A 19 1.77 -0.24 -3.44
C LEU A 19 2.30 -1.66 -3.63
N GLY A 20 1.56 -2.49 -4.37
CA GLY A 20 1.92 -3.89 -4.56
C GLY A 20 1.30 -4.47 -5.83
N SER A 21 1.97 -5.45 -6.40
CA SER A 21 1.52 -6.21 -7.57
C SER A 21 0.66 -7.40 -7.17
N ALA A 22 -0.27 -7.85 -8.01
CA ALA A 22 -1.09 -9.02 -7.74
C ALA A 22 -0.95 -10.08 -8.85
N LEU A 23 0.30 -10.48 -9.12
CA LEU A 23 0.65 -11.36 -10.24
C LEU A 23 -0.03 -12.74 -10.21
N ASN A 24 -0.43 -13.21 -9.02
CA ASN A 24 -1.11 -14.50 -8.83
C ASN A 24 -2.61 -14.36 -8.54
N GLY A 25 -3.23 -13.26 -8.97
CA GLY A 25 -4.66 -13.00 -8.83
C GLY A 25 -4.96 -11.78 -7.97
N LEU A 26 -5.60 -10.79 -8.58
CA LEU A 26 -5.99 -9.54 -7.95
C LEU A 26 -6.99 -9.75 -6.81
N VAL A 27 -8.11 -10.42 -7.08
CA VAL A 27 -9.21 -10.61 -6.12
C VAL A 27 -8.72 -11.31 -4.86
N GLY A 28 -7.94 -12.38 -5.00
CA GLY A 28 -7.39 -13.12 -3.87
C GLY A 28 -6.39 -12.28 -3.06
N ARG A 29 -5.55 -11.47 -3.72
CA ARG A 29 -4.56 -10.65 -3.03
C ARG A 29 -5.19 -9.47 -2.29
N VAL A 30 -6.10 -8.76 -2.95
CA VAL A 30 -6.88 -7.66 -2.34
C VAL A 30 -7.72 -8.20 -1.20
N GLY A 31 -8.51 -9.25 -1.43
CA GLY A 31 -9.35 -9.87 -0.40
C GLY A 31 -8.55 -10.25 0.84
N ARG A 32 -7.39 -10.87 0.65
CA ARG A 32 -6.48 -11.18 1.77
C ARG A 32 -6.02 -9.93 2.51
N HIS A 33 -5.62 -8.86 1.83
CA HIS A 33 -5.21 -7.63 2.51
C HIS A 33 -6.35 -7.00 3.33
N LEU A 34 -7.59 -7.14 2.87
CA LEU A 34 -8.77 -6.62 3.57
C LEU A 34 -9.27 -7.50 4.73
N THR A 35 -8.99 -8.81 4.74
CA THR A 35 -9.43 -9.72 5.82
C THR A 35 -8.66 -9.53 7.12
N GLN A 36 -9.29 -9.28 8.27
CA GLN A 36 -8.62 -9.25 9.58
C GLN A 36 -8.49 -10.64 10.23
N GLY A 37 -7.66 -10.77 11.27
CA GLY A 37 -7.50 -12.03 12.03
C GLY A 37 -6.81 -13.15 11.23
N LYS A 38 -6.16 -12.80 10.12
CA LYS A 38 -5.48 -13.72 9.22
C LYS A 38 -4.09 -14.05 9.73
N ARG A 39 -3.55 -15.22 9.36
CA ARG A 39 -2.11 -15.50 9.57
C ARG A 39 -1.28 -14.50 8.78
N LEU A 40 -0.46 -13.70 9.46
CA LEU A 40 0.41 -12.70 8.86
C LEU A 40 1.49 -13.37 8.00
N ARG A 41 1.55 -13.02 6.71
CA ARG A 41 2.56 -13.52 5.76
C ARG A 41 3.32 -12.39 5.09
N TRP A 42 2.68 -11.24 4.87
CA TRP A 42 3.28 -10.06 4.24
C TRP A 42 3.33 -8.88 5.20
N HIS A 43 4.22 -7.94 4.94
CA HIS A 43 4.37 -6.75 5.78
C HIS A 43 3.07 -5.96 5.89
N ILE A 44 2.33 -5.82 4.78
CA ILE A 44 1.03 -5.14 4.71
C ILE A 44 -0.05 -5.84 5.56
N ASP A 45 0.05 -7.16 5.77
CA ASP A 45 -0.92 -7.86 6.61
C ASP A 45 -0.88 -7.29 8.04
N ALA A 46 0.32 -7.06 8.59
CA ALA A 46 0.50 -6.50 9.93
C ALA A 46 -0.01 -5.06 10.06
N LEU A 47 0.06 -4.26 8.99
CA LEU A 47 -0.52 -2.92 8.98
C LEU A 47 -2.05 -2.99 8.94
N THR A 48 -2.61 -3.85 8.09
CA THR A 48 -4.08 -3.99 7.94
C THR A 48 -4.78 -4.54 9.19
N GLU A 49 -4.06 -5.19 10.12
CA GLU A 49 -4.65 -5.60 11.41
C GLU A 49 -4.94 -4.42 12.36
N VAL A 50 -4.33 -3.25 12.15
CA VAL A 50 -4.51 -2.06 13.03
C VAL A 50 -4.94 -0.80 12.30
N SER A 51 -5.16 -0.90 11.00
CA SER A 51 -5.60 0.20 10.16
C SER A 51 -6.91 -0.18 9.49
N CYS A 52 -7.76 0.80 9.22
CA CYS A 52 -8.93 0.61 8.39
C CYS A 52 -8.57 0.90 6.92
N PRO A 53 -8.62 -0.08 6.00
CA PRO A 53 -8.50 0.19 4.58
C PRO A 53 -9.65 1.07 4.11
N VAL A 54 -9.35 2.20 3.46
CA VAL A 54 -10.39 3.14 2.99
C VAL A 54 -10.63 3.01 1.49
N TRP A 55 -9.56 2.76 0.72
CA TRP A 55 -9.61 2.68 -0.73
C TRP A 55 -8.69 1.58 -1.26
N VAL A 56 -9.11 0.97 -2.37
CA VAL A 56 -8.28 0.06 -3.15
C VAL A 56 -8.37 0.49 -4.61
N TRP A 57 -7.21 0.72 -5.21
CA TRP A 57 -7.08 0.98 -6.64
C TRP A 57 -6.22 -0.09 -7.28
N TRP A 58 -6.57 -0.48 -8.49
CA TRP A 58 -5.82 -1.45 -9.25
C TRP A 58 -5.89 -1.12 -10.73
N ARG A 59 -4.91 -1.67 -11.45
CA ARG A 59 -4.87 -1.72 -12.90
C ARG A 59 -4.42 -3.11 -13.29
N GLU A 60 -5.15 -3.74 -14.20
CA GLU A 60 -4.73 -4.98 -14.82
C GLU A 60 -3.94 -4.66 -16.09
N GLY A 61 -2.86 -5.39 -16.32
CA GLY A 61 -2.00 -5.17 -17.47
C GLY A 61 -0.69 -5.95 -17.38
N PRO A 62 0.03 -6.09 -18.50
CA PRO A 62 1.34 -6.75 -18.52
C PRO A 62 2.45 -5.90 -17.89
N GLU A 63 2.23 -4.60 -17.68
CA GLU A 63 3.26 -3.69 -17.19
C GLU A 63 3.46 -3.82 -15.68
N ARG A 64 4.74 -3.82 -15.26
CA ARG A 64 5.11 -3.81 -13.82
C ARG A 64 5.14 -2.37 -13.29
N LEU A 65 3.96 -1.84 -12.94
CA LEU A 65 3.80 -0.44 -12.53
C LEU A 65 4.05 -0.17 -11.03
N GLU A 66 4.16 -1.22 -10.20
CA GLU A 66 4.33 -1.11 -8.73
C GLU A 66 5.45 -0.13 -8.34
N CYS A 67 6.65 -0.31 -8.89
CA CYS A 67 7.79 0.56 -8.61
C CYS A 67 7.62 1.99 -9.14
N HIS A 68 6.92 2.14 -10.27
CA HIS A 68 6.66 3.45 -10.86
C HIS A 68 5.70 4.25 -9.98
N TRP A 69 4.58 3.65 -9.58
CA TRP A 69 3.63 4.29 -8.67
C TRP A 69 4.27 4.59 -7.31
N ALA A 70 5.11 3.69 -6.78
CA ALA A 70 5.73 3.90 -5.47
C ALA A 70 6.61 5.15 -5.48
N ARG A 71 7.38 5.36 -6.56
CA ARG A 71 8.19 6.56 -6.75
C ARG A 71 7.35 7.82 -6.91
N ASN A 72 6.26 7.76 -7.68
CA ASN A 72 5.38 8.92 -7.87
C ASN A 72 4.76 9.35 -6.53
N VAL A 73 4.22 8.43 -5.74
CA VAL A 73 3.64 8.74 -4.42
C VAL A 73 4.71 9.26 -3.45
N LEU A 74 5.92 8.70 -3.48
CA LEU A 74 7.06 9.20 -2.68
C LEU A 74 7.60 10.57 -3.14
N SER A 75 7.27 11.02 -4.35
CA SER A 75 7.65 12.36 -4.82
C SER A 75 6.65 13.44 -4.38
N ALA A 76 5.50 13.05 -3.83
CA ALA A 76 4.48 13.98 -3.40
C ALA A 76 4.94 14.78 -2.16
N PRO A 77 4.62 16.10 -2.08
CA PRO A 77 4.91 16.90 -0.91
C PRO A 77 4.31 16.31 0.38
N GLY A 78 5.10 16.32 1.46
CA GLY A 78 4.67 15.80 2.75
C GLY A 78 4.66 14.27 2.87
N SER A 79 5.07 13.54 1.82
CA SER A 79 5.25 12.09 1.88
C SER A 79 6.46 11.72 2.76
N GLN A 80 6.34 10.59 3.45
CA GLN A 80 7.37 10.06 4.33
C GLN A 80 7.52 8.55 4.14
N ILE A 81 8.70 8.02 4.46
CA ILE A 81 8.94 6.58 4.53
C ILE A 81 8.83 6.14 5.99
N PRO A 82 7.72 5.52 6.42
CA PRO A 82 7.53 5.13 7.81
C PRO A 82 8.35 3.88 8.18
N VAL A 83 8.57 2.99 7.20
CA VAL A 83 9.33 1.75 7.37
C VAL A 83 10.18 1.53 6.12
N PRO A 84 11.52 1.61 6.21
CA PRO A 84 12.39 1.32 5.08
C PRO A 84 12.17 -0.09 4.54
N ARG A 85 12.27 -0.24 3.21
CA ARG A 85 12.20 -1.50 2.48
C ARG A 85 10.88 -2.27 2.60
N PHE A 86 9.82 -1.62 3.12
CA PHE A 86 8.50 -2.24 3.25
C PHE A 86 7.93 -2.63 1.89
N GLY A 87 7.74 -3.94 1.65
CA GLY A 87 7.18 -4.45 0.40
C GLY A 87 8.12 -4.36 -0.80
N ALA A 88 9.38 -3.95 -0.59
CA ALA A 88 10.33 -3.65 -1.65
C ALA A 88 11.49 -4.66 -1.72
N SER A 89 11.32 -5.88 -1.21
CA SER A 89 12.41 -6.86 -1.03
C SER A 89 13.10 -7.29 -2.34
N ASP A 90 12.36 -7.31 -3.44
CA ASP A 90 12.80 -7.74 -4.77
C ASP A 90 13.14 -6.57 -5.71
N CYS A 91 13.12 -5.33 -5.21
CA CYS A 91 13.43 -4.14 -5.98
C CYS A 91 14.34 -3.17 -5.21
N ARG A 92 14.74 -2.07 -5.86
CA ARG A 92 15.58 -1.02 -5.25
C ARG A 92 14.78 0.17 -4.68
N CYS A 93 13.46 0.09 -4.62
CA CYS A 93 12.65 1.17 -4.05
C CYS A 93 12.97 1.35 -2.56
N PRO A 94 13.01 2.58 -2.05
CA PRO A 94 13.33 2.79 -0.64
C PRO A 94 12.21 2.25 0.27
N SER A 95 10.96 2.24 -0.22
CA SER A 95 9.80 1.57 0.39
C SER A 95 8.65 1.52 -0.63
N HIS A 96 7.72 0.57 -0.49
CA HIS A 96 6.41 0.58 -1.14
C HIS A 96 5.27 0.93 -0.17
N LEU A 97 5.61 1.30 1.06
CA LEU A 97 4.72 1.94 2.01
C LEU A 97 5.10 3.42 2.14
N VAL A 98 4.14 4.29 1.91
CA VAL A 98 4.26 5.75 2.03
C VAL A 98 3.30 6.25 3.10
N PHE A 99 3.75 7.20 3.91
CA PHE A 99 2.97 7.79 4.99
C PHE A 99 2.76 9.29 4.77
N PHE A 100 1.58 9.77 5.15
CA PHE A 100 1.23 11.18 5.22
C PHE A 100 0.67 11.48 6.61
N PRO A 101 1.25 12.44 7.37
CA PRO A 101 0.79 12.79 8.71
C PRO A 101 -0.63 13.35 8.74
N ASN A 102 -1.00 14.12 7.73
CA ASN A 102 -2.33 14.70 7.59
C ASN A 102 -3.24 13.75 6.83
N THR A 103 -4.53 13.73 7.19
CA THR A 103 -5.54 12.98 6.42
C THR A 103 -5.57 13.49 5.00
N VAL A 104 -5.09 12.68 4.07
CA VAL A 104 -5.18 12.99 2.65
C VAL A 104 -6.53 12.47 2.17
N SER A 105 -7.43 13.35 1.75
CA SER A 105 -8.52 12.93 0.88
C SER A 105 -7.89 12.53 -0.45
N PRO A 106 -8.13 11.32 -0.99
CA PRO A 106 -7.54 10.95 -2.26
C PRO A 106 -8.27 11.68 -3.39
N ALA A 107 -7.98 12.97 -3.54
CA ALA A 107 -8.20 13.68 -4.79
C ALA A 107 -7.15 13.15 -5.77
N MET A 108 -7.53 12.09 -6.50
CA MET A 108 -6.68 11.42 -7.48
C MET A 108 -6.30 12.28 -8.69
N ASP A 109 -6.88 13.47 -8.80
CA ASP A 109 -6.54 14.44 -9.85
C ASP A 109 -5.07 14.87 -9.83
N SER A 110 -4.38 14.68 -8.69
CA SER A 110 -2.95 15.04 -8.54
C SER A 110 -1.96 13.88 -8.70
N VAL A 111 -2.43 12.62 -8.68
CA VAL A 111 -1.59 11.45 -8.92
C VAL A 111 -2.14 10.76 -10.16
N ALA A 112 -1.54 11.05 -11.32
CA ALA A 112 -1.91 10.45 -12.59
C ALA A 112 -1.73 8.92 -12.53
N VAL A 113 -2.77 8.19 -12.14
CA VAL A 113 -2.87 6.74 -12.27
C VAL A 113 -3.70 6.47 -13.54
N PRO A 114 -3.10 5.97 -14.63
CA PRO A 114 -3.83 5.80 -15.89
C PRO A 114 -4.79 4.62 -15.76
N THR A 115 -6.08 4.95 -15.70
CA THR A 115 -7.24 4.05 -15.75
C THR A 115 -7.54 3.33 -14.43
N MET A 116 -8.72 3.62 -13.90
CA MET A 116 -9.18 3.31 -12.54
C MET A 116 -10.55 2.62 -12.63
N LEU A 117 -10.67 1.40 -12.10
CA LEU A 117 -11.96 0.86 -11.71
C LEU A 117 -12.09 1.08 -10.20
N MET A 118 -13.12 1.83 -9.78
CA MET A 118 -13.36 2.10 -8.36
C MET A 118 -14.12 0.94 -7.74
N GLY A 119 -13.53 0.26 -6.77
CA GLY A 119 -14.24 -0.60 -5.83
C GLY A 119 -14.10 -0.02 -4.43
N ALA A 120 -15.19 0.46 -3.85
CA ALA A 120 -15.23 0.68 -2.41
C ALA A 120 -15.17 -0.68 -1.72
N ALA A 121 -14.25 -0.86 -0.77
CA ALA A 121 -14.34 -1.97 0.16
C ALA A 121 -15.51 -1.68 1.09
N ALA A 122 -16.70 -2.17 0.74
CA ALA A 122 -17.85 -2.12 1.64
C ALA A 122 -17.55 -3.03 2.85
N GLY A 123 -17.68 -2.43 4.04
CA GLY A 123 -17.76 -3.16 5.31
C GLY A 123 -19.11 -3.82 5.51
#